data_AF-A0A8X6U7B3-F1
#
_entry.id   AF-A0A8X6U7B3-F1
#
_cell.length_a   1.000
_cell.length_b   1.000
_cell.length_c   1.000
_cell.angle_alpha   90.00
_cell.angle_beta   90.00
_cell.angle_gamma   90.00
#
_symmetry.space_group_name_H-M   'P 1'
#
loop_
_entity.id
_entity.type
_entity.pdbx_description
1 polymer ?
#
loop_
_entity_poly.entity_id
_entity_poly.type
_entity_poly.pdbx_seq_one_letter_code
_entity_poly.pdbx_strand_id
1 'polypeptide(L)' 'TNLSISRGERTAVEDYKLGDTGIVVEKDMIVYIPIYAMHYDPDFFQDPETFNPER' A
#
# COMPACT_ATOMS: atom_id res chain seq x y z
N THR A 1 9.90 -12.86 -16.01
CA THR A 1 8.70 -13.67 -15.69
C THR A 1 7.57 -12.71 -15.39
N ASN A 2 6.51 -12.73 -16.21
CA ASN A 2 5.33 -11.90 -16.01
C ASN A 2 4.53 -12.45 -14.81
N LEU A 3 4.93 -12.03 -13.61
CA LEU A 3 4.02 -12.01 -12.48
C LEU A 3 3.19 -10.74 -12.66
N SER A 4 1.94 -10.90 -13.05
CA SER A 4 0.96 -9.82 -13.04
C SER A 4 0.67 -9.44 -11.59
N ILE A 5 1.56 -8.64 -11.00
CA ILE A 5 1.29 -7.93 -9.75
C ILE A 5 0.23 -6.90 -10.10
N SER A 6 -0.93 -6.94 -9.44
CA SER A 6 -1.89 -5.85 -9.49
C SER A 6 -1.16 -4.57 -9.08
N ARG A 7 -0.92 -3.67 -10.05
CA ARG A 7 -0.20 -2.41 -9.79
C ARG A 7 -1.06 -1.51 -8.90
N GLY A 8 -0.83 -1.58 -7.59
CA GLY A 8 -1.26 -0.59 -6.60
C GLY A 8 -0.41 0.69 -6.62
N GLU A 9 0.29 0.95 -7.73
CA GLU A 9 1.16 2.11 -7.90
C GLU A 9 0.33 3.34 -8.30
N ARG A 10 0.73 4.50 -7.79
CA ARG A 10 0.29 5.83 -8.24
C ARG A 10 1.52 6.67 -8.52
N THR A 11 1.40 7.62 -9.43
CA THR A 11 2.45 8.60 -9.69
C THR A 11 1.93 9.97 -9.29
N ALA A 12 2.71 10.71 -8.50
CA ALA A 12 2.37 12.07 -8.12
C ALA A 12 2.41 12.98 -9.35
N VAL A 13 1.33 13.73 -9.61
CA VAL A 13 1.25 14.66 -10.74
C VAL A 13 1.86 16.03 -10.43
N GLU A 14 2.10 16.30 -9.15
CA GLU A 14 2.73 17.49 -8.57
C GLU A 14 3.30 17.14 -7.19
N ASP A 15 4.12 18.02 -6.61
CA ASP A 15 4.63 17.86 -5.25
C ASP A 15 3.46 17.83 -4.25
N TYR A 16 3.43 16.83 -3.37
CA TYR A 16 2.35 16.63 -2.42
C TYR A 16 2.88 16.44 -0.99
N LYS A 17 2.45 17.29 -0.05
CA LYS A 17 2.74 17.09 1.37
C LYS A 17 1.78 16.07 1.96
N LEU A 18 2.32 14.97 2.50
CA LEU A 18 1.54 13.89 3.08
C LEU A 18 1.03 14.27 4.48
N GLY A 19 -0.10 14.98 4.54
CA GLY A 19 -0.71 15.43 5.79
C GLY A 19 0.28 16.20 6.69
N ASP A 20 0.25 15.91 7.98
CA ASP A 20 1.13 16.54 8.98
C ASP A 20 2.45 15.79 9.21
N THR A 21 2.75 14.79 8.39
CA THR A 21 3.97 13.95 8.55
C THR A 21 5.28 14.69 8.25
N GLY A 22 5.20 15.82 7.55
CA GLY A 22 6.36 16.55 7.03
C GLY A 22 6.99 15.91 5.79
N ILE A 23 6.48 14.76 5.32
CA ILE A 23 6.95 14.09 4.10
C ILE A 23 6.39 14.82 2.87
N VAL A 24 7.26 15.08 1.89
CA VAL A 24 6.88 15.57 0.56
C VAL A 24 7.08 14.43 -0.44
N VAL A 25 6.01 14.09 -1.14
CA VAL A 25 6.05 13.22 -2.33
C VAL A 25 6.31 14.12 -3.52
N GLU A 26 7.50 14.06 -4.08
CA GLU A 26 7.88 14.89 -5.24
C GLU A 26 7.08 14.50 -6.48
N LYS A 27 6.84 15.46 -7.37
CA LYS A 27 6.24 15.21 -8.68
C LYS A 27 6.98 14.07 -9.40
N ASP A 28 6.21 13.24 -10.09
CA ASP A 28 6.66 12.04 -10.81
C ASP A 28 7.19 10.90 -9.93
N MET A 29 7.20 11.06 -8.60
CA MET A 29 7.48 9.96 -7.68
C MET A 29 6.37 8.90 -7.71
N ILE A 30 6.77 7.63 -7.71
CA ILE A 30 5.86 6.49 -7.60
C ILE A 30 5.58 6.20 -6.13
N VAL A 31 4.30 6.15 -5.77
CA VAL A 31 3.80 5.68 -4.48
C VAL A 31 3.26 4.27 -4.67
N TYR A 32 3.78 3.32 -3.90
CA TYR A 32 3.30 1.94 -3.87
C TYR A 32 2.41 1.72 -2.64
N ILE A 33 1.22 1.17 -2.84
CA ILE A 33 0.31 0.78 -1.76
C ILE A 33 0.51 -0.72 -1.46
N PRO A 34 1.05 -1.09 -0.28
CA PRO A 34 1.38 -2.48 0.05
C PRO A 34 0.15 -3.26 0.52
N ILE A 35 -0.87 -3.40 -0.34
CA ILE A 35 -2.18 -4.01 -0.02
C ILE A 35 -2.01 -5.40 0.61
N TYR A 36 -1.09 -6.22 0.09
CA TYR A 36 -0.83 -7.55 0.64
C TYR A 36 -0.36 -7.47 2.09
N ALA A 37 0.64 -6.64 2.41
CA ALA A 37 1.13 -6.50 3.78
C ALA A 37 0.05 -5.93 4.72
N MET A 38 -0.75 -4.97 4.24
CA MET A 38 -1.85 -4.39 5.02
C MET A 38 -2.92 -5.42 5.38
N HIS A 39 -3.25 -6.35 4.49
CA HIS A 39 -4.20 -7.44 4.79
C HIS A 39 -3.64 -8.46 5.80
N TYR A 40 -2.34 -8.45 6.04
CA TYR A 40 -1.66 -9.36 6.97
C TYR A 40 -1.26 -8.68 8.28
N ASP A 41 -1.67 -7.43 8.50
CA ASP A 41 -1.37 -6.68 9.72
C ASP A 41 -2.24 -7.18 10.89
N PRO A 42 -1.63 -7.74 11.95
CA PRO A 42 -2.36 -8.30 13.09
C PRO A 42 -3.09 -7.24 13.93
N ASP A 43 -2.74 -5.95 13.80
CA ASP A 43 -3.47 -4.86 14.47
C ASP A 43 -4.87 -4.66 13.87
N PHE A 44 -5.09 -5.14 12.63
CA PHE A 44 -6.37 -5.00 11.90
C PHE A 44 -7.09 -6.33 11.66
N PHE A 45 -6.36 -7.44 11.53
CA PHE A 45 -6.94 -8.75 11.24
C PHE A 45 -6.45 -9.80 12.23
N GLN A 46 -7.38 -10.48 12.91
CA GLN A 46 -7.04 -11.62 13.77
C GLN A 46 -6.50 -12.78 12.93
N ASP A 47 -5.43 -13.42 13.41
CA ASP A 47 -4.77 -14.57 12.80
C ASP A 47 -4.56 -14.39 11.27
N PRO A 48 -3.91 -13.30 10.82
CA PRO A 48 -3.94 -12.84 9.43
C PRO A 48 -3.42 -13.88 8.44
N GLU A 49 -2.42 -14.65 8.87
CA GLU A 49 -1.75 -15.73 8.13
C GLU A 49 -2.64 -16.96 7.91
N THR A 50 -3.76 -17.08 8.63
CA THR A 50 -4.68 -18.22 8.49
C THR A 50 -5.72 -17.93 7.42
N PHE A 51 -5.85 -18.83 6.45
CA PHE A 51 -6.99 -18.82 5.54
C PHE A 51 -8.25 -19.20 6.31
N ASN A 52 -9.11 -18.22 6.56
CA ASN A 52 -10.44 -18.40 7.14
C ASN A 52 -11.47 -17.81 6.17
N PRO A 53 -12.28 -18.63 5.48
CA PRO A 53 -13.26 -18.13 4.51
C PRO A 53 -14.44 -17.38 5.16
N GLU A 54 -14.65 -17.55 6.47
CA GLU A 54 -15.70 -16.86 7.24
C GLU A 54 -15.22 -15.52 7.83
N ARG A 55 -13.92 -15.18 7.68
CA ARG A 55 -13.35 -13.88 8.04
C ARG A 55 -13.67 -12.84 6.99
#